data_AF-A0A2G6EKL5-F1
#
_entry.id   AF-A0A2G6EKL5-F1
#
_cell.length_a   1.000
_cell.length_b   1.000
_cell.length_c   1.000
_cell.angle_alpha   90.00
_cell.angle_beta   90.00
_cell.angle_gamma   90.00
#
_symmetry.space_group_name_H-M   'P 1'
#
loop_
_entity.id
_entity.type
_entity.pdbx_description
1 polymer ?
#
loop_
_entity_poly.entity_id
_entity_poly.type
_entity_poly.pdbx_seq_one_letter_code
_entity_poly.pdbx_strand_id
1 'polypeptide(L)'
;MFSLDRPDETNLVDATPVAPEALLGLPTGHRLELIRETNDAGLSRPVRRKVQWLEEFDADNRSVAHYRLWRERGTQPPYRRELGWERFASDDGRLLDREVRITRQQVGEQVH
;
A
#
# COMPACT_ATOMS: atom_id res chain seq x y z
N MET A 1 35.15 21.19 21.65
CA MET A 1 34.25 20.12 22.11
C MET A 1 32.93 20.38 21.41
N PHE A 2 32.73 19.84 20.20
CA PHE A 2 31.55 20.15 19.38
C PHE A 2 30.47 19.10 19.66
N SER A 3 29.38 19.53 20.29
CA SER A 3 28.14 18.78 20.31
C SER A 3 27.65 18.62 18.88
N LEU A 4 27.64 17.37 18.40
CA LEU A 4 26.90 16.98 17.20
C LEU A 4 25.41 17.03 17.57
N ASP A 5 24.81 18.20 17.35
CA ASP A 5 23.37 18.34 17.17
C ASP A 5 23.03 17.53 15.92
N ARG A 6 22.65 16.26 16.11
CA ARG A 6 22.10 15.43 15.03
C ARG A 6 20.73 16.03 14.72
N PRO A 7 20.46 16.53 13.51
CA PRO A 7 19.08 16.69 13.10
C PRO A 7 18.44 15.30 13.15
N ASP A 8 17.43 15.19 14.00
CA ASP A 8 16.51 14.08 14.07
C ASP A 8 15.88 13.92 12.67
N GLU A 9 16.48 13.07 11.83
CA GLU A 9 15.90 12.60 10.57
C GLU A 9 14.75 11.62 10.85
N THR A 10 13.81 12.01 11.72
CA THR A 10 12.43 11.52 11.64
C THR A 10 11.75 12.35 10.56
N ASN A 11 12.22 12.19 9.31
CA ASN A 11 11.56 12.76 8.15
C ASN A 11 10.25 11.99 7.95
N LEU A 12 9.25 12.52 8.64
CA LEU A 12 7.85 12.18 8.76
C LEU A 12 7.13 12.29 7.40
N VAL A 13 7.61 11.56 6.40
CA VAL A 13 6.84 11.23 5.18
C VAL A 13 6.37 9.78 5.20
N ASP A 14 6.48 9.13 6.36
CA ASP A 14 5.82 7.86 6.62
C ASP A 14 4.32 8.12 6.85
N ALA A 15 3.53 7.57 5.94
CA ALA A 15 2.13 7.23 6.14
C ALA A 15 1.22 8.37 6.62
N THR A 16 0.67 9.14 5.69
CA THR A 16 -0.79 9.18 5.76
C THR A 16 -1.24 7.75 5.46
N PRO A 17 -1.83 7.00 6.41
CA PRO A 17 -2.56 5.81 6.02
C PRO A 17 -3.67 6.32 5.12
N VAL A 18 -3.45 6.31 3.80
CA VAL A 18 -4.55 6.47 2.87
C VAL A 18 -5.49 5.34 3.24
N ALA A 19 -6.61 5.72 3.87
CA ALA A 19 -7.64 4.78 4.24
C ALA A 19 -7.99 4.02 2.95
N PRO A 20 -7.98 2.69 2.95
CA PRO A 20 -8.22 1.91 1.74
C PRO A 20 -9.53 2.31 1.06
N GLU A 21 -10.51 2.75 1.86
CA GLU A 21 -11.79 3.31 1.45
C GLU A 21 -11.67 4.49 0.48
N ALA A 22 -10.74 5.42 0.75
CA ALA A 22 -10.50 6.59 -0.08
C ALA A 22 -9.73 6.25 -1.38
N LEU A 23 -8.92 5.19 -1.35
CA LEU A 23 -8.21 4.70 -2.53
C LEU A 23 -9.15 3.96 -3.49
N LEU A 24 -10.12 3.24 -2.94
CA LEU A 24 -10.98 2.32 -3.67
C LEU A 24 -12.31 2.93 -4.09
N GLY A 25 -12.65 4.13 -3.61
CA GLY A 25 -13.85 4.85 -4.03
C GLY A 25 -15.14 4.13 -3.66
N LEU A 26 -15.23 3.63 -2.42
CA LEU A 26 -16.38 2.84 -1.98
C LEU A 26 -17.71 3.61 -2.12
N PRO A 27 -18.80 2.93 -2.51
CA PRO A 27 -20.14 3.51 -2.45
C PRO A 27 -20.52 3.90 -1.02
N THR A 28 -21.41 4.89 -0.89
CA THR A 28 -21.91 5.30 0.43
C THR A 28 -22.63 4.14 1.12
N GLY A 29 -22.28 3.88 2.39
CA GLY A 29 -22.86 2.81 3.19
C GLY A 29 -22.15 1.46 3.04
N HIS A 30 -21.16 1.35 2.15
CA HIS A 30 -20.30 0.19 2.08
C HIS A 30 -19.18 0.29 3.11
N ARG A 31 -18.70 -0.86 3.60
CA ARG A 31 -17.57 -0.94 4.53
C ARG A 31 -16.53 -1.92 4.04
N LEU A 32 -15.27 -1.70 4.43
CA LEU A 32 -14.18 -2.66 4.23
C LEU A 32 -13.76 -3.27 5.56
N GLU A 33 -13.61 -4.59 5.57
CA GLU A 33 -13.07 -5.33 6.71
C GLU A 33 -11.76 -6.01 6.32
N LEU A 34 -10.75 -5.90 7.18
CA LEU A 34 -9.46 -6.56 6.98
C LEU A 34 -9.58 -8.03 7.34
N ILE A 35 -9.45 -8.90 6.33
CA ILE A 35 -9.50 -10.35 6.50
C ILE A 35 -8.12 -10.91 6.81
N ARG A 36 -7.09 -10.39 6.11
CA ARG A 36 -5.73 -10.88 6.25
C ARG A 36 -4.72 -9.79 5.97
N GLU A 37 -3.65 -9.77 6.75
CA GLU A 37 -2.48 -8.96 6.48
C GLU A 37 -1.23 -9.82 6.50
N THR A 38 -0.38 -9.64 5.49
CA THR A 38 0.92 -10.29 5.40
C THR A 38 2.00 -9.22 5.20
N ASN A 39 3.03 -9.29 6.03
CA ASN A 39 4.21 -8.44 5.91
C ASN A 39 5.40 -9.32 5.48
N ASP A 40 5.83 -9.17 4.23
CA ASP A 40 7.05 -9.78 3.71
C ASP A 40 8.20 -8.78 3.87
N ALA A 41 8.84 -8.82 5.04
CA ALA A 41 10.12 -8.19 5.29
C ALA A 41 11.22 -9.22 5.03
N GLY A 42 11.32 -9.70 3.79
CA GLY A 42 12.27 -10.75 3.45
C GLY A 42 13.69 -10.34 3.83
N LEU A 43 14.31 -11.06 4.77
CA LEU A 43 15.71 -10.85 5.18
C LEU A 43 16.69 -10.95 3.99
N SER A 44 16.28 -11.60 2.90
CA SER A 44 17.08 -11.82 1.67
C SER A 44 16.58 -11.05 0.44
N ARG A 45 15.51 -10.24 0.55
CA ARG A 45 14.97 -9.48 -0.60
C ARG A 45 15.22 -7.99 -0.41
N PRO A 46 15.68 -7.25 -1.44
CA PRO A 46 15.89 -5.81 -1.37
C PRO A 46 14.56 -5.03 -1.42
N VAL A 47 13.49 -5.61 -0.90
CA VAL A 47 12.12 -5.17 -1.03
C VAL A 47 11.36 -5.53 0.25
N ARG A 48 10.64 -4.55 0.80
CA ARG A 48 9.63 -4.78 1.83
C ARG A 48 8.26 -4.71 1.17
N ARG A 49 7.46 -5.76 1.35
CA ARG A 49 6.10 -5.82 0.81
C ARG A 49 5.08 -6.03 1.92
N LYS A 50 4.02 -5.24 1.92
CA LYS A 50 2.83 -5.43 2.73
C LYS A 50 1.69 -5.80 1.81
N VAL A 51 0.94 -6.86 2.12
CA VAL A 51 -0.26 -7.27 1.40
C VAL A 51 -1.41 -7.34 2.38
N GLN A 52 -2.53 -6.70 2.04
CA GLN A 52 -3.76 -6.70 2.81
C GLN A 52 -4.87 -7.28 1.93
N TRP A 53 -5.60 -8.25 2.46
CA TRP A 53 -6.83 -8.76 1.90
C TRP A 53 -7.99 -8.17 2.68
N LEU A 54 -8.89 -7.49 1.96
CA LEU A 54 -10.06 -6.83 2.52
C LEU A 54 -11.31 -7.43 1.89
N GLU A 55 -12.42 -7.40 2.61
CA GLU A 55 -13.74 -7.75 2.13
C GLU A 55 -14.65 -6.53 2.19
N GLU A 56 -15.37 -6.26 1.11
CA GLU A 56 -16.35 -5.19 1.01
C GLU A 56 -17.73 -5.74 1.32
N PHE A 57 -18.40 -5.08 2.27
CA PHE A 57 -19.78 -5.35 2.60
C PHE A 57 -20.66 -4.17 2.18
N ASP A 58 -21.82 -4.49 1.61
CA ASP A 58 -22.86 -3.50 1.34
C ASP A 58 -23.59 -3.06 2.63
N ALA A 59 -24.56 -2.16 2.48
CA ALA A 59 -25.37 -1.65 3.60
C ALA A 59 -26.23 -2.75 4.27
N ASP A 60 -26.51 -3.85 3.56
CA ASP A 60 -27.22 -5.03 4.06
C ASP A 60 -26.28 -6.07 4.68
N ASN A 61 -25.00 -5.72 4.86
CA ASN A 61 -23.97 -6.58 5.44
C ASN A 61 -23.67 -7.84 4.60
N ARG A 62 -23.83 -7.75 3.27
CA ARG A 62 -23.50 -8.82 2.33
C ARG A 62 -22.13 -8.58 1.71
N SER A 63 -21.32 -9.62 1.61
CA SER A 63 -20.04 -9.53 0.90
C SER A 63 -20.30 -9.34 -0.60
N VAL A 64 -19.77 -8.24 -1.15
CA VAL A 64 -19.96 -7.87 -2.57
C VAL A 64 -18.67 -7.94 -3.36
N ALA A 65 -17.51 -7.81 -2.71
CA ALA A 65 -16.22 -7.91 -3.37
C ALA A 65 -15.09 -8.23 -2.38
N HIS A 66 -14.01 -8.82 -2.91
CA HIS A 66 -12.73 -8.93 -2.21
C HIS A 66 -11.73 -7.98 -2.82
N TYR A 67 -10.88 -7.40 -1.97
CA TYR A 67 -9.78 -6.55 -2.40
C TYR A 67 -8.47 -7.14 -1.95
N ARG A 68 -7.48 -7.05 -2.81
CA ARG A 68 -6.08 -7.28 -2.47
C ARG A 68 -5.32 -5.99 -2.67
N LEU A 69 -4.92 -5.35 -1.58
CA LEU A 69 -4.06 -4.18 -1.58
C LEU A 69 -2.63 -4.62 -1.32
N TRP A 70 -1.66 -4.08 -2.06
CA TRP A 70 -0.26 -4.26 -1.73
C TRP A 70 0.53 -2.96 -1.81
N ARG A 71 1.53 -2.88 -0.94
CA ARG A 71 2.51 -1.81 -0.88
C ARG A 71 3.88 -2.45 -0.93
N GLU A 72 4.71 -1.99 -1.84
CA GLU A 72 6.06 -2.47 -2.01
C GLU A 72 7.03 -1.29 -1.93
N ARG A 73 8.12 -1.47 -1.19
CA ARG A 73 9.21 -0.49 -1.09
C ARG A 73 10.53 -1.19 -1.31
N GLY A 74 11.25 -0.76 -2.34
CA GLY A 74 12.65 -1.11 -2.55
C GLY A 74 13.50 -0.56 -1.40
N THR A 75 14.32 -1.42 -0.81
CA THR A 75 15.29 -1.07 0.24
C THR A 75 16.66 -0.74 -0.32
N GLN A 76 16.85 -0.93 -1.64
CA GLN A 76 18.08 -0.58 -2.37
C GLN A 76 17.76 0.31 -3.58
N PRO A 77 18.74 1.11 -4.05
CA PRO A 77 18.62 1.84 -5.30
C PRO A 77 18.31 0.92 -6.50
N PRO A 78 17.52 1.38 -7.49
CA PRO A 78 16.80 2.65 -7.54
C PRO A 78 15.53 2.57 -6.69
N TYR A 79 15.47 3.29 -5.57
CA TYR A 79 14.44 3.18 -4.54
C TYR A 79 13.02 3.28 -5.14
N ARG A 80 12.42 2.13 -5.42
CA ARG A 80 11.11 2.00 -6.05
C ARG A 80 10.04 1.92 -4.97
N ARG A 81 8.92 2.58 -5.20
CA ARG A 81 7.69 2.38 -4.44
C ARG A 81 6.61 1.90 -5.39
N GLU A 82 5.87 0.89 -4.99
CA GLU A 82 4.69 0.41 -5.71
C GLU A 82 3.52 0.35 -4.73
N LEU A 83 2.39 0.88 -5.17
CA LEU A 83 1.11 0.74 -4.51
C LEU A 83 0.16 0.16 -5.55
N GLY A 84 -0.42 -1.00 -5.27
CA GLY A 84 -1.39 -1.59 -6.19
C GLY A 84 -2.55 -2.22 -5.45
N TRP A 85 -3.66 -2.33 -6.14
CA TRP A 85 -4.83 -3.02 -5.66
C TRP A 85 -5.51 -3.81 -6.77
N GLU A 86 -6.17 -4.89 -6.38
CA GLU A 86 -7.03 -5.72 -7.21
C GLU A 86 -8.39 -5.83 -6.51
N ARG A 87 -9.47 -5.78 -7.29
CA ARG A 87 -10.84 -6.02 -6.84
C ARG A 87 -11.37 -7.28 -7.52
N PHE A 88 -11.94 -8.19 -6.74
CA PHE A 88 -12.49 -9.46 -7.20
C PHE A 88 -13.98 -9.54 -6.89
N ALA A 89 -14.74 -10.22 -7.73
CA ALA A 89 -16.14 -10.55 -7.45
C ALA A 89 -16.21 -11.52 -6.27
N SER A 90 -17.13 -11.28 -5.33
CA SER A 90 -17.24 -12.16 -4.15
C SER A 90 -17.75 -13.58 -4.49
N ASP A 91 -18.48 -13.75 -5.60
CA ASP A 91 -19.16 -15.01 -5.92
C ASP A 91 -18.23 -16.03 -6.62
N ASP A 92 -17.52 -15.60 -7.66
CA ASP A 92 -16.62 -16.48 -8.45
C ASP A 92 -15.13 -16.12 -8.34
N GLY A 93 -14.79 -15.02 -7.64
CA GLY A 93 -13.41 -14.56 -7.52
C GLY A 93 -12.83 -13.94 -8.81
N ARG A 94 -13.66 -13.65 -9.82
CA ARG A 94 -13.18 -12.99 -11.05
C ARG A 94 -12.63 -11.61 -10.74
N LEU A 95 -11.48 -11.29 -11.34
CA LEU A 95 -10.92 -9.94 -11.30
C LEU A 95 -11.87 -8.95 -11.98
N LEU A 96 -12.37 -7.99 -11.21
CA LEU A 96 -13.26 -6.92 -11.66
C LEU A 96 -12.47 -5.69 -12.09
N ASP A 97 -11.47 -5.31 -11.29
CA ASP A 97 -10.67 -4.12 -11.56
C ASP A 97 -9.29 -4.21 -10.90
N ARG A 98 -8.35 -3.41 -11.37
CA ARG A 98 -7.02 -3.28 -10.77
C ARG A 98 -6.39 -1.92 -11.07
N GLU A 99 -5.57 -1.46 -10.14
CA GLU A 99 -4.70 -0.31 -10.36
C GLU A 99 -3.31 -0.60 -9.79
N VAL A 100 -2.27 -0.14 -10.48
CA VAL A 100 -0.89 -0.20 -9.97
C VAL A 100 -0.21 1.13 -10.23
N ARG A 101 0.26 1.76 -9.17
CA ARG A 101 1.00 3.02 -9.19
C ARG A 101 2.46 2.75 -8.81
N ILE A 102 3.37 3.07 -9.72
CA ILE A 102 4.81 2.89 -9.53
C ILE A 102 5.47 4.25 -9.48
N THR A 103 6.16 4.53 -8.38
CA THR A 103 6.98 5.73 -8.23
C THR A 103 8.44 5.32 -8.16
N ARG A 104 9.27 5.93 -9.03
CA ARG A 104 10.72 5.78 -8.99
C ARG A 104 11.31 7.05 -8.40
N GLN A 105 12.08 6.93 -7.33
CA GLN A 105 12.92 8.03 -6.89
C GLN A 105 14.20 7.98 -7.73
N GLN A 106 14.37 8.94 -8.65
CA GLN A 106 15.62 9.11 -9.41
C GLN A 106 16.72 9.41 -8.39
N VAL A 107 17.77 8.59 -8.35
CA VAL A 107 18.98 8.89 -7.59
C VAL A 107 19.87 9.71 -8.51
N GLY A 108 19.91 11.02 -8.29
CA GLY A 108 20.87 11.94 -8.91
C GLY A 108 20.35 12.72 -10.11
N GLU A 109 19.64 13.82 -9.86
CA GLU A 109 19.91 15.06 -10.61
C GLU A 109 20.74 15.94 -9.68
N GLN A 110 22.04 15.63 -9.60
CA GLN A 110 23.02 16.57 -9.06
C GLN A 110 23.19 17.65 -10.12
N VAL A 111 22.41 18.73 -10.01
CA VAL A 111 22.76 19.99 -10.67
C VAL A 111 23.84 20.62 -9.81
N HIS A 112 25.10 20.44 -10.15
CA HIS A 112 26.16 21.36 -9.75
C HIS A 112 27.38 21.32 -10.66
#